data_AF-A0A915CRJ7-F1
#
_entry.id   AF-A0A915CRJ7-F1
#
_cell.length_a   1.000
_cell.length_b   1.000
_cell.length_c   1.000
_cell.angle_alpha   90.00
_cell.angle_beta   90.00
_cell.angle_gamma   90.00
#
_symmetry.space_group_name_H-M   'P 1'
#
loop_
_entity.id
_entity.type
_entity.pdbx_description
1 polymer ?
#
loop_
_entity_poly.entity_id
_entity_poly.type
_entity_poly.pdbx_seq_one_letter_code
_entity_poly.pdbx_strand_id
1 'polypeptide(L)'
;MDPDITCDATQTCDTRCTDDSDYCEKLCDEYCCSSGDDYYNSDGKISSCDSKNKFNSSQSSTYKQVGGSFRIGYGLGFADGFYGNDTVRLGNDANALAIQNQTFAQVDGIVPPLINAINQGLLDQPIFTVYLASKGSFWHHFGGLFTYGGLDTVNCGNVTGYVNLTSPTYYQFPMEGVSVGNYSTTNSKDAISDTGTSLIYGPTEIVDEIANRVGAEKVMGYYVVKCTKKYDPVTFTIGGQQYNLTYNVFNTSTIRGLEPVFVCYGRN
;
A
#
# COMPACT_ATOMS: atom_id res chain seq x y z
N MET A 1 1.46 -10.16 -4.75
CA MET A 1 1.70 -10.80 -6.05
C MET A 1 3.10 -11.37 -5.98
N ASP A 2 3.21 -12.69 -6.08
CA ASP A 2 4.49 -13.40 -5.96
C ASP A 2 5.26 -13.35 -7.29
N PRO A 3 6.59 -13.31 -7.25
CA PRO A 3 7.39 -13.32 -8.46
C PRO A 3 7.30 -14.66 -9.20
N ASP A 4 7.38 -14.59 -10.53
CA ASP A 4 7.45 -15.75 -11.42
C ASP A 4 8.89 -16.34 -11.41
N ILE A 5 9.06 -17.59 -11.85
CA ILE A 5 10.38 -18.18 -12.11
C ILE A 5 11.21 -17.35 -13.11
N THR A 6 10.55 -16.53 -13.93
CA THR A 6 11.19 -15.64 -14.91
C THR A 6 11.63 -14.27 -14.37
N CYS A 7 11.61 -14.05 -13.05
CA CYS A 7 11.95 -12.76 -12.46
C CYS A 7 13.38 -12.27 -12.79
N ASP A 8 13.51 -10.98 -13.12
CA ASP A 8 14.75 -10.30 -13.50
C ASP A 8 15.78 -10.22 -12.35
N ALA A 9 17.06 -10.22 -12.71
CA ALA A 9 18.21 -10.46 -11.85
C ALA A 9 18.95 -9.17 -11.44
N THR A 10 18.28 -8.01 -11.33
CA THR A 10 18.99 -6.77 -10.97
C THR A 10 18.28 -5.96 -9.87
N GLN A 11 18.94 -5.79 -8.72
CA GLN A 11 18.63 -4.74 -7.75
C GLN A 11 19.69 -3.63 -7.84
N THR A 12 19.24 -2.38 -7.76
CA THR A 12 20.08 -1.19 -7.56
C THR A 12 19.61 -0.48 -6.29
N CYS A 13 20.51 -0.16 -5.37
CA CYS A 13 20.18 0.69 -4.21
C CYS A 13 19.84 2.11 -4.65
N ASP A 14 18.97 2.78 -3.90
CA ASP A 14 18.67 4.20 -4.09
C ASP A 14 19.95 5.03 -3.85
N THR A 15 20.30 5.92 -4.76
CA THR A 15 21.49 6.77 -4.67
C THR A 15 21.47 7.71 -3.45
N ARG A 16 20.33 7.86 -2.77
CA ARG A 16 20.22 8.63 -1.53
C ARG A 16 20.65 7.84 -0.29
N CYS A 17 20.75 6.51 -0.40
CA CYS A 17 21.22 5.63 0.68
C CYS A 17 22.75 5.49 0.71
N THR A 18 23.48 6.06 -0.27
CA THR A 18 24.95 5.96 -0.35
C THR A 18 25.68 7.09 0.38
N ASP A 19 24.99 8.16 0.77
CA ASP A 19 25.64 9.44 1.10
C ASP A 19 25.50 9.88 2.58
N ASP A 20 24.73 9.18 3.43
CA ASP A 20 24.53 9.62 4.83
C ASP A 20 24.30 8.46 5.83
N SER A 21 25.28 8.22 6.71
CA SER A 21 25.33 7.03 7.58
C SER A 21 24.34 7.04 8.75
N ASP A 22 23.86 8.22 9.17
CA ASP A 22 23.00 8.34 10.37
C ASP A 22 21.50 8.13 10.09
N TYR A 23 21.11 8.21 8.82
CA TYR A 23 19.73 8.01 8.35
C TYR A 23 19.56 6.75 7.50
N CYS A 24 20.63 6.22 6.90
CA CYS A 24 20.55 4.98 6.13
C CYS A 24 20.00 3.82 6.97
N GLU A 25 20.57 3.57 8.16
CA GLU A 25 20.13 2.47 9.05
C GLU A 25 18.66 2.61 9.51
N LYS A 26 18.06 3.80 9.36
CA LYS A 26 16.67 4.08 9.79
C LYS A 26 15.67 3.95 8.65
N LEU A 27 16.09 4.18 7.41
CA LEU A 27 15.19 4.41 6.28
C LEU A 27 15.42 3.47 5.09
N CYS A 28 16.62 2.90 4.91
CA CYS A 28 16.94 2.04 3.78
C CYS A 28 17.10 0.56 4.22
N ASP A 29 17.02 -0.37 3.27
CA ASP A 29 17.29 -1.78 3.53
C ASP A 29 18.72 -1.97 4.06
N GLU A 30 18.90 -2.90 5.02
CA GLU A 30 20.16 -3.13 5.74
C GLU A 30 21.36 -3.37 4.80
N TYR A 31 21.13 -4.01 3.65
CA TYR A 31 22.16 -4.27 2.65
C TYR A 31 22.61 -3.02 1.87
N CYS A 32 21.79 -1.96 1.83
CA CYS A 32 22.15 -0.67 1.22
C CYS A 32 22.92 0.26 2.17
N CYS A 33 23.03 -0.09 3.46
CA CYS A 33 23.60 0.77 4.51
C CYS A 33 24.89 0.25 5.13
N SER A 34 25.42 -0.85 4.61
CA SER A 34 26.66 -1.42 5.09
C SER A 34 27.81 -0.50 4.69
N SER A 35 28.29 0.27 5.66
CA SER A 35 29.38 1.25 5.57
C SER A 35 30.58 0.74 4.77
N GLY A 36 30.99 1.52 3.76
CA GLY A 36 32.34 1.44 3.20
C GLY A 36 32.37 0.87 1.79
N ASP A 37 32.99 1.66 0.91
CA ASP A 37 33.50 1.27 -0.39
C ASP A 37 34.21 -0.10 -0.32
N ASP A 38 33.52 -1.22 -0.60
CA ASP A 38 34.13 -2.51 -1.04
C ASP A 38 33.14 -3.66 -1.31
N TYR A 39 31.87 -3.39 -1.65
CA TYR A 39 30.95 -4.44 -2.15
C TYR A 39 30.75 -4.40 -3.67
N TYR A 40 31.80 -4.03 -4.42
CA TYR A 40 31.88 -4.39 -5.84
C TYR A 40 32.31 -5.86 -5.98
N ASN A 41 31.38 -6.78 -5.71
CA ASN A 41 31.48 -8.12 -6.28
C ASN A 41 31.05 -8.03 -7.74
N SER A 42 32.05 -7.89 -8.62
CA SER A 42 32.02 -8.51 -9.93
C SER A 42 31.47 -9.95 -9.79
N ASP A 43 30.36 -10.22 -10.46
CA ASP A 43 29.72 -11.53 -10.71
C ASP A 43 28.69 -12.11 -9.69
N GLY A 44 28.19 -11.32 -8.73
CA GLY A 44 27.22 -11.80 -7.73
C GLY A 44 25.90 -11.02 -7.64
N LYS A 45 25.09 -11.00 -8.70
CA LYS A 45 23.75 -10.37 -8.69
C LYS A 45 22.76 -11.27 -7.93
N ILE A 46 22.31 -10.85 -6.74
CA ILE A 46 21.16 -11.47 -6.06
C ILE A 46 19.89 -10.90 -6.68
N SER A 47 19.01 -11.75 -7.23
CA SER A 47 17.69 -11.31 -7.69
C SER A 47 16.78 -11.06 -6.49
N SER A 48 15.96 -10.01 -6.54
CA SER A 48 14.85 -9.75 -5.59
C SER A 48 13.92 -10.96 -5.37
N CYS A 49 13.99 -11.93 -6.28
CA CYS A 49 13.12 -13.08 -6.36
C CYS A 49 13.75 -14.38 -5.84
N ASP A 50 15.04 -14.40 -5.51
CA ASP A 50 15.72 -15.62 -5.08
C ASP A 50 15.24 -16.13 -3.71
N SER A 51 14.81 -15.23 -2.84
CA SER A 51 14.23 -15.56 -1.53
C SER A 51 12.70 -15.71 -1.54
N LYS A 52 12.07 -15.66 -2.71
CA LYS A 52 10.61 -15.61 -2.85
C LYS A 52 10.06 -16.93 -3.36
N ASN A 53 8.81 -17.23 -3.01
CA ASN A 53 8.08 -18.31 -3.64
C ASN A 53 7.84 -17.95 -5.11
N LYS A 54 8.12 -18.90 -6.00
CA LYS A 54 8.03 -18.71 -7.46
C LYS A 54 6.83 -19.49 -8.00
N PHE A 55 5.99 -18.84 -8.80
CA PHE A 55 4.95 -19.55 -9.54
C PHE A 55 5.58 -20.41 -10.67
N ASN A 56 5.22 -21.69 -10.74
CA ASN A 56 5.65 -22.59 -11.79
C ASN A 56 4.44 -23.06 -12.62
N SER A 57 4.23 -22.42 -13.77
CA SER A 57 3.12 -22.70 -14.68
C SER A 57 3.06 -24.15 -15.16
N SER A 58 4.20 -24.84 -15.28
CA SER A 58 4.25 -26.24 -15.72
C SER A 58 3.72 -27.22 -14.67
N GLN A 59 3.58 -26.79 -13.42
CA GLN A 59 3.03 -27.61 -12.34
C GLN A 59 1.52 -27.39 -12.13
N SER A 60 0.92 -26.43 -12.84
CA SER A 60 -0.51 -26.14 -12.76
C SER A 60 -1.26 -26.85 -13.90
N SER A 61 -2.26 -27.66 -13.55
CA SER A 61 -3.14 -28.30 -14.52
C SER A 61 -4.22 -27.36 -15.08
N THR A 62 -4.45 -26.22 -14.43
CA THR A 62 -5.43 -25.21 -14.85
C THR A 62 -4.81 -24.03 -15.58
N TYR A 63 -3.47 -23.94 -15.61
CA TYR A 63 -2.76 -22.89 -16.31
C TYR A 63 -2.96 -22.98 -17.83
N LYS A 64 -3.21 -21.81 -18.42
CA LYS A 64 -3.23 -21.58 -19.86
C LYS A 64 -2.35 -20.39 -20.17
N GLN A 65 -1.37 -20.59 -21.05
CA GLN A 65 -0.55 -19.50 -21.53
C GLN A 65 -1.42 -18.52 -22.32
N VAL A 66 -1.28 -17.24 -22.02
CA VAL A 66 -1.92 -16.15 -22.77
C VAL A 66 -0.83 -15.36 -23.48
N GLY A 67 -1.05 -15.00 -24.74
CA GLY A 67 -0.09 -14.19 -25.49
C GLY A 67 -0.05 -12.75 -24.98
N GLY A 68 1.13 -12.12 -25.02
CA GLY A 68 1.35 -10.72 -24.69
C GLY A 68 2.31 -10.51 -23.52
N SER A 69 2.84 -9.29 -23.43
CA SER A 69 3.76 -8.87 -22.38
C SER A 69 3.33 -7.54 -21.77
N PHE A 70 3.69 -7.35 -20.50
CA PHE A 70 3.44 -6.10 -19.77
C PHE A 70 4.75 -5.45 -19.33
N ARG A 71 4.67 -4.15 -19.07
CA ARG A 71 5.67 -3.38 -18.34
C ARG A 71 4.98 -2.26 -17.58
N ILE A 72 5.15 -2.22 -16.27
CA ILE A 72 4.58 -1.22 -15.35
C ILE A 72 5.74 -0.48 -14.72
N GLY A 73 5.72 0.86 -14.75
CA GLY A 73 6.69 1.68 -14.03
C GLY A 73 6.28 1.89 -12.58
N TYR A 74 7.22 1.71 -11.66
CA TYR A 74 7.06 1.99 -10.23
C TYR A 74 8.16 2.94 -9.79
N GLY A 75 7.87 4.24 -9.66
CA GLY A 75 8.87 5.23 -9.29
C GLY A 75 10.10 5.17 -10.22
N LEU A 76 11.22 4.65 -9.70
CA LEU A 76 12.49 4.48 -10.40
C LEU A 76 12.69 3.10 -11.07
N GLY A 77 11.80 2.13 -10.82
CA GLY A 77 11.88 0.76 -11.32
C GLY A 77 10.74 0.38 -12.26
N PHE A 78 10.77 -0.86 -12.73
CA PHE A 78 9.71 -1.45 -13.56
C PHE A 78 9.40 -2.88 -13.11
N ALA A 79 8.16 -3.31 -13.32
CA ALA A 79 7.79 -4.71 -13.34
C ALA A 79 7.38 -5.07 -14.77
N ASP A 80 8.02 -6.07 -15.38
CA ASP A 80 7.66 -6.58 -16.69
C ASP A 80 7.54 -8.10 -16.70
N GLY A 81 6.86 -8.64 -17.71
CA GLY A 81 6.60 -10.06 -17.85
C GLY A 81 5.57 -10.36 -18.93
N PHE A 82 4.90 -11.51 -18.82
CA PHE A 82 3.90 -12.00 -19.77
C PHE A 82 2.59 -12.39 -19.06
N TYR A 83 1.52 -12.54 -19.83
CA TYR A 83 0.22 -12.94 -19.28
C TYR A 83 0.09 -14.44 -19.08
N GLY A 84 -0.60 -14.79 -18.01
CA GLY A 84 -1.04 -16.15 -17.75
C GLY A 84 -2.52 -16.16 -17.38
N ASN A 85 -3.20 -17.26 -17.66
CA ASN A 85 -4.55 -17.51 -17.17
C ASN A 85 -4.51 -18.75 -16.29
N ASP A 86 -5.01 -18.66 -15.05
CA ASP A 86 -5.07 -19.80 -14.13
C ASP A 86 -6.19 -19.61 -13.09
N THR A 87 -6.35 -20.57 -12.20
CA THR A 87 -7.23 -20.45 -11.03
C THR A 87 -6.49 -19.71 -9.92
N VAL A 88 -6.98 -18.52 -9.56
CA VAL A 88 -6.47 -17.74 -8.42
C VAL A 88 -7.29 -18.06 -7.19
N ARG A 89 -6.63 -18.43 -6.09
CA ARG A 89 -7.28 -18.67 -4.80
C ARG A 89 -6.94 -17.56 -3.81
N LEU A 90 -7.95 -16.95 -3.21
CA LEU A 90 -7.80 -15.98 -2.13
C LEU A 90 -8.21 -16.63 -0.81
N GLY A 91 -7.26 -16.74 0.11
CA GLY A 91 -7.39 -17.56 1.33
C GLY A 91 -6.68 -18.90 1.20
N ASN A 92 -6.48 -19.58 2.34
CA ASN A 92 -5.67 -20.81 2.43
C ASN A 92 -6.41 -21.97 3.11
N ASP A 93 -7.69 -21.81 3.44
CA ASP A 93 -8.51 -22.83 4.09
C ASP A 93 -9.69 -23.27 3.19
N ALA A 94 -10.60 -24.07 3.75
CA ALA A 94 -11.77 -24.59 3.03
C ALA A 94 -12.73 -23.49 2.53
N ASN A 95 -12.62 -22.27 3.03
CA ASN A 95 -13.44 -21.12 2.64
C ASN A 95 -12.73 -20.22 1.62
N ALA A 96 -11.57 -20.64 1.09
CA ALA A 96 -10.85 -19.87 0.10
C ALA A 96 -11.68 -19.62 -1.17
N LEU A 97 -11.74 -18.36 -1.60
CA LEU A 97 -12.40 -17.96 -2.83
C LEU A 97 -11.57 -18.39 -4.04
N ALA A 98 -12.06 -19.37 -4.79
CA ALA A 98 -11.40 -19.88 -5.99
C ALA A 98 -11.96 -19.22 -7.27
N ILE A 99 -11.20 -18.29 -7.84
CA ILE A 99 -11.54 -17.53 -9.03
C ILE A 99 -10.96 -18.25 -10.23
N GLN A 100 -11.82 -18.85 -11.04
CA GLN A 100 -11.39 -19.62 -12.21
C GLN A 100 -11.11 -18.72 -13.40
N ASN A 101 -10.27 -19.21 -14.32
CA ASN A 101 -9.92 -18.53 -15.57
C ASN A 101 -9.49 -17.06 -15.36
N GLN A 102 -8.78 -16.77 -14.27
CA GLN A 102 -8.29 -15.43 -14.00
C GLN A 102 -7.02 -15.18 -14.81
N THR A 103 -7.07 -14.17 -15.68
CA THR A 103 -5.87 -13.67 -16.33
C THR A 103 -5.11 -12.77 -15.36
N PHE A 104 -3.81 -12.98 -15.21
CA PHE A 104 -2.91 -12.18 -14.37
C PHE A 104 -1.70 -11.70 -15.17
N ALA A 105 -0.97 -10.73 -14.58
CA ALA A 105 -0.07 -9.76 -15.22
C ALA A 105 -0.83 -8.66 -16.01
N GLN A 106 -0.42 -7.38 -15.96
CA GLN A 106 -1.32 -6.22 -16.20
C GLN A 106 -0.94 -5.30 -17.38
N VAL A 107 -1.87 -5.08 -18.33
CA VAL A 107 -2.20 -3.79 -19.00
C VAL A 107 -3.71 -3.76 -19.29
N ASP A 108 -4.21 -2.64 -19.81
CA ASP A 108 -5.61 -2.35 -20.14
C ASP A 108 -6.40 -3.55 -20.72
N GLY A 109 -7.60 -3.78 -20.17
CA GLY A 109 -8.56 -4.76 -20.69
C GLY A 109 -8.68 -6.09 -19.93
N ILE A 110 -7.94 -6.30 -18.84
CA ILE A 110 -8.08 -7.49 -17.98
C ILE A 110 -9.15 -7.25 -16.92
N VAL A 111 -10.03 -8.23 -16.73
CA VAL A 111 -11.05 -8.22 -15.66
C VAL A 111 -10.36 -8.46 -14.31
N PRO A 112 -10.42 -7.52 -13.35
CA PRO A 112 -9.82 -7.70 -12.03
C PRO A 112 -10.37 -8.94 -11.31
N PRO A 113 -9.58 -9.62 -10.45
CA PRO A 113 -10.02 -10.84 -9.78
C PRO A 113 -11.37 -10.72 -9.07
N LEU A 114 -11.60 -9.61 -8.36
CA LEU A 114 -12.87 -9.35 -7.70
C LEU A 114 -14.04 -9.25 -8.69
N ILE A 115 -13.86 -8.52 -9.79
CA ILE A 115 -14.90 -8.38 -10.83
C ILE A 115 -15.15 -9.73 -11.51
N ASN A 116 -14.12 -10.53 -11.73
CA ASN A 116 -14.26 -11.87 -12.28
C ASN A 116 -15.03 -12.80 -11.31
N ALA A 117 -14.75 -12.71 -10.01
CA ALA A 117 -15.51 -13.42 -8.99
C ALA A 117 -16.99 -13.03 -8.96
N ILE A 118 -17.29 -11.73 -9.10
CA ILE A 118 -18.66 -11.21 -9.22
C ILE A 118 -19.35 -11.76 -10.47
N ASN A 119 -18.68 -11.71 -11.63
CA ASN A 119 -19.22 -12.21 -12.90
C ASN A 119 -19.48 -13.73 -12.86
N GLN A 120 -18.71 -14.47 -12.07
CA GLN A 120 -18.91 -15.91 -11.84
C GLN A 120 -19.97 -16.22 -10.77
N GLY A 121 -20.53 -15.21 -10.10
CA GLY A 121 -21.52 -15.40 -9.03
C GLY A 121 -20.95 -16.06 -7.78
N LEU A 122 -19.65 -15.87 -7.49
CA LEU A 122 -18.98 -16.52 -6.37
C LEU A 122 -19.16 -15.79 -5.02
N LEU A 123 -19.82 -14.62 -5.02
CA LEU A 123 -19.97 -13.76 -3.85
C LEU A 123 -21.45 -13.58 -3.52
N ASP A 124 -21.81 -13.65 -2.23
CA ASP A 124 -23.16 -13.37 -1.76
C ASP A 124 -23.60 -11.93 -2.10
N GLN A 125 -22.66 -10.99 -1.98
CA GLN A 125 -22.83 -9.59 -2.40
C GLN A 125 -21.60 -9.11 -3.18
N PRO A 126 -21.76 -8.21 -4.17
CA PRO A 126 -20.65 -7.71 -4.99
C PRO A 126 -19.81 -6.65 -4.25
N ILE A 127 -19.37 -6.95 -3.02
CA ILE A 127 -18.60 -6.07 -2.15
C ILE A 127 -17.44 -6.83 -1.48
N PHE A 128 -16.46 -6.07 -1.00
CA PHE A 128 -15.44 -6.56 -0.09
C PHE A 128 -15.19 -5.50 0.99
N THR A 129 -14.74 -5.92 2.15
CA THR A 129 -14.32 -5.03 3.23
C THR A 129 -12.91 -5.35 3.68
N VAL A 130 -12.18 -4.31 4.06
CA VAL A 130 -10.81 -4.43 4.55
C VAL A 130 -10.76 -3.90 5.97
N TYR A 131 -10.37 -4.76 6.90
CA TYR A 131 -10.02 -4.38 8.25
C TYR A 131 -8.49 -4.39 8.37
N LEU A 132 -7.91 -3.27 8.80
CA LEU A 132 -6.49 -3.16 9.11
C LEU A 132 -6.32 -3.05 10.62
N ALA A 133 -5.61 -4.00 11.23
CA ALA A 133 -5.42 -4.01 12.67
C ALA A 133 -4.43 -2.92 13.09
N SER A 134 -4.81 -2.08 14.05
CA SER A 134 -3.92 -1.07 14.64
C SER A 134 -2.98 -1.69 15.68
N LYS A 135 -2.12 -2.60 15.22
CA LYS A 135 -1.04 -3.23 15.97
C LYS A 135 0.15 -3.11 15.03
N GLY A 136 1.16 -2.30 15.38
CA GLY A 136 2.30 -1.99 14.49
C GLY A 136 3.04 -3.24 13.97
N SER A 137 4.13 -3.05 13.24
CA SER A 137 4.89 -4.16 12.61
C SER A 137 5.46 -5.15 13.62
N PHE A 138 4.66 -6.16 13.98
CA PHE A 138 5.05 -7.31 14.76
C PHE A 138 4.88 -8.56 13.91
N TRP A 139 6.00 -9.25 13.68
CA TRP A 139 5.98 -10.57 13.06
C TRP A 139 5.02 -11.49 13.84
N HIS A 140 4.27 -12.33 13.11
CA HIS A 140 3.33 -13.32 13.66
C HIS A 140 2.12 -12.75 14.42
N HIS A 141 1.75 -11.49 14.20
CA HIS A 141 0.51 -10.92 14.74
C HIS A 141 -0.55 -10.76 13.64
N PHE A 142 -1.81 -10.75 14.04
CA PHE A 142 -2.93 -10.48 13.15
C PHE A 142 -2.86 -9.03 12.65
N GLY A 143 -2.55 -8.86 11.35
CA GLY A 143 -2.39 -7.54 10.72
C GLY A 143 -3.68 -6.96 10.12
N GLY A 144 -4.71 -7.78 9.94
CA GLY A 144 -5.95 -7.38 9.30
C GLY A 144 -6.67 -8.53 8.59
N LEU A 145 -7.79 -8.22 7.96
CA LEU A 145 -8.64 -9.16 7.24
C LEU A 145 -9.24 -8.53 6.00
N PHE A 146 -9.24 -9.28 4.91
CA PHE A 146 -10.10 -9.04 3.76
C PHE A 146 -11.32 -9.96 3.86
N THR A 147 -12.50 -9.38 3.82
CA THR A 147 -13.77 -10.12 3.73
C THR A 147 -14.33 -9.90 2.33
N TYR A 148 -14.54 -10.98 1.58
CA TYR A 148 -15.15 -10.93 0.24
C TYR A 148 -16.60 -11.41 0.34
N GLY A 149 -17.52 -10.75 -0.38
CA GLY A 149 -18.92 -11.17 -0.44
C GLY A 149 -19.83 -10.58 0.63
N GLY A 150 -19.33 -9.71 1.50
CA GLY A 150 -20.12 -9.15 2.58
C GLY A 150 -19.37 -8.08 3.37
N LEU A 151 -20.08 -7.50 4.35
CA LEU A 151 -19.50 -6.60 5.33
C LEU A 151 -18.90 -7.41 6.49
N ASP A 152 -17.69 -7.05 6.92
CA ASP A 152 -17.12 -7.57 8.16
C ASP A 152 -17.83 -6.99 9.39
N THR A 153 -18.82 -7.71 9.90
CA THR A 153 -19.58 -7.30 11.09
C THR A 153 -18.89 -7.61 12.43
N VAL A 154 -17.71 -8.24 12.38
CA VAL A 154 -16.95 -8.66 13.56
C VAL A 154 -15.87 -7.63 13.90
N ASN A 155 -15.09 -7.21 12.90
CA ASN A 155 -13.97 -6.28 13.08
C ASN A 155 -14.32 -4.84 12.69
N CYS A 156 -15.25 -4.62 11.76
CA CYS A 156 -15.71 -3.29 11.41
C CYS A 156 -16.97 -2.90 12.21
N GLY A 157 -17.09 -1.61 12.49
CA GLY A 157 -18.32 -1.04 13.06
C GLY A 157 -19.42 -0.90 12.01
N ASN A 158 -20.52 -0.25 12.39
CA ASN A 158 -21.60 0.08 11.46
C ASN A 158 -21.09 0.97 10.31
N VAL A 159 -21.69 0.79 9.12
CA VAL A 159 -21.40 1.63 7.96
C VAL A 159 -21.81 3.07 8.24
N THR A 160 -20.86 4.00 8.11
CA THR A 160 -21.05 5.43 8.41
C THR A 160 -21.58 6.23 7.23
N GLY A 161 -21.48 5.71 6.01
CA GLY A 161 -22.00 6.33 4.80
C GLY A 161 -21.46 5.70 3.52
N TYR A 162 -22.04 6.10 2.38
CA TYR A 162 -21.57 5.77 1.05
C TYR A 162 -21.38 7.04 0.24
N VAL A 163 -20.34 7.06 -0.60
CA VAL A 163 -20.10 8.08 -1.60
C VAL A 163 -19.93 7.42 -2.96
N ASN A 164 -20.42 8.08 -4.01
CA ASN A 164 -20.25 7.58 -5.37
C ASN A 164 -18.80 7.78 -5.82
N LEU A 165 -18.29 6.83 -6.60
CA LEU A 165 -16.99 6.97 -7.22
C LEU A 165 -17.01 8.09 -8.27
N THR A 166 -15.93 8.85 -8.37
CA THR A 166 -15.73 9.84 -9.45
C THR A 166 -15.00 9.23 -10.65
N SER A 167 -14.34 8.09 -10.47
CA SER A 167 -13.65 7.34 -11.52
C SER A 167 -13.91 5.84 -11.36
N PRO A 168 -14.16 5.09 -12.46
CA PRO A 168 -14.28 3.64 -12.42
C PRO A 168 -12.92 2.92 -12.35
N THR A 169 -11.81 3.64 -12.51
CA THR A 169 -10.45 3.07 -12.56
C THR A 169 -9.83 2.91 -11.18
N TYR A 170 -10.26 3.70 -10.21
CA TYR A 170 -9.73 3.74 -8.85
C TYR A 170 -10.89 3.73 -7.85
N TYR A 171 -10.63 3.35 -6.59
CA TYR A 171 -11.55 3.64 -5.48
C TYR A 171 -11.48 5.12 -5.11
N GLN A 172 -11.77 5.96 -6.09
CA GLN A 172 -11.67 7.42 -6.07
C GLN A 172 -13.06 8.02 -5.85
N PHE A 173 -13.18 8.93 -4.89
CA PHE A 173 -14.45 9.53 -4.48
C PHE A 173 -14.25 11.00 -4.10
N PRO A 174 -15.32 11.83 -4.14
CA PRO A 174 -15.17 13.24 -3.81
C PRO A 174 -14.93 13.42 -2.30
N MET A 175 -14.07 14.38 -1.95
CA MET A 175 -13.82 14.79 -0.58
C MET A 175 -14.06 16.29 -0.46
N GLU A 176 -14.95 16.70 0.44
CA GLU A 176 -15.42 18.10 0.48
C GLU A 176 -14.47 19.06 1.21
N GLY A 177 -13.64 18.56 2.13
CA GLY A 177 -12.69 19.41 2.81
C GLY A 177 -11.72 18.70 3.73
N VAL A 178 -10.66 19.44 4.10
CA VAL A 178 -9.72 19.07 5.16
C VAL A 178 -9.60 20.23 6.14
N SER A 179 -9.53 19.92 7.44
CA SER A 179 -9.34 20.93 8.49
C SER A 179 -8.45 20.44 9.62
N VAL A 180 -7.77 21.37 10.27
CA VAL A 180 -6.97 21.13 11.49
C VAL A 180 -6.90 22.42 12.31
N GLY A 181 -7.35 22.37 13.57
CA GLY A 181 -7.47 23.57 14.42
C GLY A 181 -8.30 24.66 13.74
N ASN A 182 -7.71 25.83 13.55
CA ASN A 182 -8.33 26.98 12.86
C ASN A 182 -8.04 27.03 11.35
N TYR A 183 -7.40 26.01 10.76
CA TYR A 183 -7.27 25.87 9.32
C TYR A 183 -8.40 25.00 8.77
N SER A 184 -8.98 25.42 7.65
CA SER A 184 -9.93 24.61 6.89
C SER A 184 -9.83 24.98 5.41
N THR A 185 -9.95 23.99 4.55
CA THR A 185 -10.01 24.16 3.09
C THR A 185 -11.09 23.28 2.50
N THR A 186 -11.81 23.82 1.52
CA THR A 186 -12.72 23.07 0.64
C THR A 186 -12.12 22.86 -0.74
N ASN A 187 -10.85 23.22 -0.94
CA ASN A 187 -10.10 22.96 -2.17
C ASN A 187 -9.58 21.51 -2.24
N SER A 188 -10.14 20.60 -1.44
CA SER A 188 -9.87 19.17 -1.61
C SER A 188 -10.61 18.69 -2.85
N LYS A 189 -9.86 18.06 -3.75
CA LYS A 189 -10.41 17.32 -4.89
C LYS A 189 -10.84 15.94 -4.40
N ASP A 190 -10.92 15.00 -5.32
CA ASP A 190 -11.14 13.60 -5.02
C ASP A 190 -10.02 13.01 -4.14
N ALA A 191 -10.38 12.02 -3.35
CA ALA A 191 -9.48 11.16 -2.61
C ALA A 191 -9.55 9.73 -3.16
N ILE A 192 -8.47 8.96 -2.97
CA ILE A 192 -8.42 7.54 -3.33
C ILE A 192 -8.24 6.74 -2.04
N SER A 193 -9.07 5.71 -1.84
CA SER A 193 -8.81 4.70 -0.82
C SER A 193 -7.86 3.65 -1.40
N ASP A 194 -6.61 3.66 -0.94
CA ASP A 194 -5.57 2.77 -1.42
C ASP A 194 -4.89 2.03 -0.26
N THR A 195 -5.25 0.75 -0.09
CA THR A 195 -4.64 -0.12 0.92
C THR A 195 -3.19 -0.51 0.58
N GLY A 196 -2.75 -0.26 -0.66
CA GLY A 196 -1.38 -0.48 -1.10
C GLY A 196 -0.42 0.65 -0.74
N THR A 197 -0.94 1.79 -0.27
CA THR A 197 -0.15 2.95 0.11
C THR A 197 -0.11 3.09 1.62
N SER A 198 1.11 3.09 2.19
CA SER A 198 1.32 3.24 3.65
C SER A 198 1.04 4.66 4.17
N LEU A 199 0.99 5.65 3.28
CA LEU A 199 1.03 7.09 3.57
C LEU A 199 -0.22 7.85 3.10
N ILE A 200 -0.61 8.89 3.82
CA ILE A 200 -1.65 9.82 3.36
C ILE A 200 -1.02 10.94 2.52
N TYR A 201 -1.11 10.83 1.21
CA TYR A 201 -0.65 11.88 0.30
C TYR A 201 -1.74 12.92 0.03
N GLY A 202 -1.31 14.15 -0.28
CA GLY A 202 -2.20 15.24 -0.68
C GLY A 202 -1.44 16.34 -1.41
N PRO A 203 -2.16 17.35 -1.94
CA PRO A 203 -1.54 18.52 -2.55
C PRO A 203 -0.58 19.21 -1.59
N THR A 204 0.61 19.56 -2.07
CA THR A 204 1.69 20.14 -1.26
C THR A 204 1.21 21.32 -0.41
N GLU A 205 0.43 22.23 -0.98
CA GLU A 205 -0.10 23.40 -0.27
C GLU A 205 -0.95 23.03 0.96
N ILE A 206 -1.74 21.96 0.87
CA ILE A 206 -2.60 21.50 1.97
C ILE A 206 -1.76 20.77 3.02
N VAL A 207 -0.84 19.89 2.58
CA VAL A 207 0.01 19.12 3.47
C VAL A 207 0.97 20.03 4.25
N ASP A 208 1.56 21.02 3.59
CA ASP A 208 2.44 22.02 4.21
C ASP A 208 1.70 22.81 5.29
N GLU A 209 0.46 23.22 5.04
CA GLU A 209 -0.33 23.96 6.02
C GLU A 209 -0.73 23.08 7.22
N ILE A 210 -1.13 21.83 6.98
CA ILE A 210 -1.38 20.86 8.06
C ILE A 210 -0.10 20.68 8.88
N ALA A 211 1.04 20.45 8.23
CA ALA A 211 2.34 20.28 8.88
C ALA A 211 2.69 21.49 9.77
N ASN A 212 2.48 22.71 9.28
CA ASN A 212 2.70 23.92 10.06
C ASN A 212 1.80 23.98 11.31
N ARG A 213 0.51 23.63 11.20
CA ARG A 213 -0.44 23.66 12.34
C ARG A 213 -0.16 22.60 13.39
N VAL A 214 0.24 21.40 12.99
CA VAL A 214 0.67 20.37 13.94
C VAL A 214 2.11 20.60 14.43
N GLY A 215 2.80 21.58 13.83
CA GLY A 215 4.20 21.94 14.03
C GLY A 215 5.12 20.74 13.81
N ALA A 216 4.97 20.10 12.66
CA ALA A 216 5.89 19.14 12.11
C ALA A 216 7.04 19.85 11.39
N GLU A 217 8.18 19.19 11.33
CA GLU A 217 9.38 19.65 10.65
C GLU A 217 9.59 18.85 9.37
N LYS A 218 10.10 19.49 8.31
CA LYS A 218 10.37 18.80 7.05
C LYS A 218 11.76 18.19 7.07
N VAL A 219 11.86 16.87 6.92
CA VAL A 219 13.12 16.12 6.91
C VAL A 219 13.12 15.18 5.70
N MET A 220 14.10 15.33 4.81
CA MET A 220 14.28 14.49 3.61
C MET A 220 13.03 14.34 2.73
N GLY A 221 12.17 15.37 2.68
CA GLY A 221 10.93 15.36 1.90
C GLY A 221 9.68 14.88 2.66
N TYR A 222 9.84 14.45 3.91
CA TYR A 222 8.76 14.00 4.80
C TYR A 222 8.45 15.05 5.87
N TYR A 223 7.27 14.96 6.48
CA TYR A 223 6.94 15.73 7.68
C TYR A 223 7.09 14.85 8.93
N VAL A 224 7.74 15.38 9.97
CA VAL A 224 8.01 14.63 11.21
C VAL A 224 7.57 15.44 12.42
N VAL A 225 7.01 14.76 13.42
CA VAL A 225 6.51 15.39 14.65
C VAL A 225 7.04 14.62 15.87
N LYS A 226 7.15 15.23 17.05
CA LYS A 226 7.55 14.46 18.24
C LYS A 226 6.40 13.54 18.68
N CYS A 227 6.69 12.28 19.03
CA CYS A 227 5.70 11.29 19.47
C CYS A 227 4.82 11.80 20.63
N THR A 228 5.41 12.62 21.51
CA THR A 228 4.75 13.16 22.69
C THR A 228 3.91 14.41 22.41
N LYS A 229 4.05 15.01 21.21
CA LYS A 229 3.35 16.23 20.84
C LYS A 229 1.90 15.92 20.49
N LYS A 230 1.00 16.58 21.20
CA LYS A 230 -0.44 16.56 20.92
C LYS A 230 -0.79 17.74 20.03
N TYR A 231 -1.69 17.52 19.08
CA TYR A 231 -2.22 18.52 18.16
C TYR A 231 -3.69 18.21 17.88
N ASP A 232 -4.40 19.21 17.35
CA ASP A 232 -5.80 19.08 16.98
C ASP A 232 -5.98 18.01 15.88
N PRO A 233 -7.08 17.24 15.90
CA PRO A 233 -7.30 16.20 14.90
C PRO A 233 -7.32 16.77 13.48
N VAL A 234 -6.68 16.06 12.54
CA VAL A 234 -6.85 16.33 11.11
C VAL A 234 -8.19 15.72 10.69
N THR A 235 -9.10 16.55 10.24
CA THR A 235 -10.49 16.17 9.95
C THR A 235 -10.74 16.21 8.44
N PHE A 236 -11.17 15.09 7.89
CA PHE A 236 -11.60 14.96 6.49
C PHE A 236 -13.11 14.99 6.42
N THR A 237 -13.67 15.76 5.49
CA THR A 237 -15.12 15.78 5.24
C THR A 237 -15.38 14.98 3.96
N ILE A 238 -16.17 13.90 4.08
CA ILE A 238 -16.51 12.98 2.98
C ILE A 238 -18.00 12.65 3.07
N GLY A 239 -18.76 12.93 2.01
CA GLY A 239 -20.21 12.68 1.98
C GLY A 239 -20.97 13.48 3.04
N GLY A 240 -20.46 14.66 3.41
CA GLY A 240 -21.01 15.49 4.49
C GLY A 240 -20.77 14.95 5.91
N GLN A 241 -20.03 13.85 6.07
CA GLN A 241 -19.61 13.30 7.36
C GLN A 241 -18.17 13.71 7.66
N GLN A 242 -17.85 13.89 8.96
CA GLN A 242 -16.51 14.25 9.41
C GLN A 242 -15.77 13.04 9.97
N TYR A 243 -14.56 12.81 9.46
CA TYR A 243 -13.66 11.73 9.84
C TYR A 243 -12.40 12.32 10.48
N ASN A 244 -12.25 12.12 11.79
CA ASN A 244 -11.21 12.76 12.58
C ASN A 244 -10.02 11.80 12.78
N LEU A 245 -8.84 12.19 12.30
CA LEU A 245 -7.58 11.51 12.58
C LEU A 245 -6.85 12.22 13.73
N THR A 246 -6.88 11.59 14.90
CA THR A 246 -6.17 12.08 16.09
C THR A 246 -4.67 11.80 16.03
N TYR A 247 -3.85 12.53 16.80
CA TYR A 247 -2.39 12.40 16.83
C TYR A 247 -1.88 10.96 17.04
N ASN A 248 -2.62 10.15 17.79
CA ASN A 248 -2.32 8.74 18.07
C ASN A 248 -2.54 7.79 16.88
N VAL A 249 -3.23 8.23 15.82
CA VAL A 249 -3.36 7.48 14.56
C VAL A 249 -2.15 7.74 13.66
N PHE A 250 -1.62 8.97 13.66
CA PHE A 250 -0.39 9.33 12.93
C PHE A 250 0.90 8.89 13.63
N ASN A 251 0.85 8.65 14.95
CA ASN A 251 2.01 8.26 15.74
C ASN A 251 2.26 6.75 15.64
N THR A 252 2.81 6.32 14.51
CA THR A 252 3.34 4.96 14.37
C THR A 252 4.65 4.89 15.16
N SER A 253 4.69 4.07 16.21
CA SER A 253 5.95 3.77 16.92
C SER A 253 6.96 3.19 15.93
N THR A 254 8.08 3.89 15.77
CA THR A 254 9.31 3.52 15.02
C THR A 254 9.21 2.22 14.21
N ILE A 255 8.76 2.31 12.95
CA ILE A 255 8.93 1.21 12.00
C ILE A 255 10.40 1.21 11.61
N ARG A 256 11.16 0.15 11.98
CA ARG A 256 12.43 -0.11 11.30
C ARG A 256 12.09 -0.53 9.87
N GLY A 257 12.52 0.28 8.91
CA GLY A 257 12.34 0.00 7.48
C GLY A 257 10.90 0.13 7.01
N LEU A 258 10.35 1.36 7.01
CA LEU A 258 9.33 1.91 6.08
C LEU A 258 8.39 2.94 6.76
N GLU A 259 8.83 4.21 6.69
CA GLU A 259 8.16 5.47 6.25
C GLU A 259 6.69 5.79 6.60
N PRO A 260 6.46 6.77 7.51
CA PRO A 260 5.21 7.57 7.71
C PRO A 260 5.17 8.99 7.04
N VAL A 261 3.98 9.60 6.85
CA VAL A 261 3.79 11.04 6.45
C VAL A 261 4.00 12.00 7.61
N PHE A 262 3.67 11.53 8.81
CA PHE A 262 4.04 12.15 10.07
C PHE A 262 4.88 11.14 10.83
N VAL A 263 6.19 11.17 10.62
CA VAL A 263 7.08 10.28 11.36
C VAL A 263 7.23 10.81 12.76
N CYS A 264 6.95 9.96 13.74
CA CYS A 264 7.17 10.32 15.13
C CYS A 264 8.61 9.98 15.55
N TYR A 265 9.40 10.99 15.95
CA TYR A 265 10.79 10.81 16.42
C TYR A 265 10.90 10.91 17.95
N GLY A 266 11.53 9.90 18.57
CA GLY A 266 11.74 9.77 20.02
C GLY A 266 11.15 8.48 20.61
N ARG A 267 11.74 7.95 21.69
CA ARG A 267 11.13 6.84 22.45
C ARG A 267 9.93 7.37 23.26
N ASN A 268 8.85 6.59 23.30
CA ASN A 268 7.75 6.78 24.26
C ASN A 268 8.25 6.60 25.69
#